data_AF-A0A9E2MHS2-F1
#
_entry.id   AF-A0A9E2MHS2-F1
#
_cell.length_a   1.000
_cell.length_b   1.000
_cell.length_c   1.000
_cell.angle_alpha   90.00
_cell.angle_beta   90.00
_cell.angle_gamma   90.00
#
_symmetry.space_group_name_H-M   'P 1'
#
loop_
_entity.id
_entity.type
_entity.pdbx_description
1 polymer ?
#
loop_
_entity_poly.entity_id
_entity_poly.type
_entity_poly.pdbx_seq_one_letter_code
_entity_poly.pdbx_strand_id
1 'polypeptide(L)'
;MPTEEILSVFAFSLLSLADLRYRTVPAIEVFFLGALLLSTPANPVNSFMIVLAVAWGWVRSWPGFLVWPLLFVPSAWPVLLMGYGVRAGVIGRADLLAAGALAVLFPWPALVFSFVGLELWRRWWTSRRTGLVPALPGMFLGLSVYLLGRVINGYGV
;
A
#
# COMPACT_ATOMS: atom_id res chain seq x y z
N MET A 1 -12.87 -16.23 2.65
CA MET A 1 -11.69 -15.41 3.00
C MET A 1 -11.13 -15.94 4.31
N PRO A 2 -9.81 -16.15 4.44
CA PRO A 2 -9.18 -16.38 5.73
C PRO A 2 -9.49 -15.22 6.69
N THR A 3 -9.59 -15.51 7.99
CA THR A 3 -9.92 -14.54 9.04
C THR A 3 -8.95 -13.35 9.09
N GLU A 4 -7.69 -13.57 8.70
CA GLU A 4 -6.63 -12.57 8.61
C GLU A 4 -6.91 -11.51 7.52
N GLU A 5 -7.38 -11.93 6.34
CA GLU A 5 -7.78 -11.01 5.27
C GLU A 5 -8.93 -10.10 5.75
N ILE A 6 -9.93 -10.67 6.43
CA ILE A 6 -11.09 -9.89 6.92
C ILE A 6 -10.64 -8.83 7.94
N LEU A 7 -9.76 -9.21 8.88
CA LEU A 7 -9.23 -8.29 9.88
C LEU A 7 -8.38 -7.18 9.24
N SER A 8 -7.55 -7.51 8.25
CA SER A 8 -6.74 -6.51 7.54
C SER A 8 -7.59 -5.52 6.74
N VAL A 9 -8.64 -5.98 6.07
CA VAL A 9 -9.57 -5.12 5.30
C VAL A 9 -10.36 -4.23 6.24
N PHE A 10 -10.82 -4.77 7.37
CA PHE A 10 -11.52 -4.00 8.38
C PHE A 10 -10.63 -2.93 9.04
N ALA A 11 -9.38 -3.27 9.38
CA ALA A 11 -8.42 -2.31 9.90
C ALA A 11 -8.08 -1.22 8.86
N PHE A 12 -7.89 -1.60 7.59
CA PHE A 12 -7.62 -0.66 6.51
C PHE A 12 -8.80 0.26 6.20
N SER A 13 -10.04 -0.22 6.32
CA SER A 13 -11.24 0.61 6.16
C SER A 13 -11.40 1.62 7.29
N LEU A 14 -11.11 1.22 8.53
CA LEU A 14 -11.06 2.14 9.68
C LEU A 14 -9.97 3.21 9.51
N LEU A 15 -8.78 2.82 9.05
CA LEU A 15 -7.69 3.75 8.74
C LEU A 15 -8.05 4.70 7.60
N SER A 16 -8.70 4.21 6.55
CA SER A 16 -9.20 5.04 5.45
C SER A 16 -10.21 6.09 5.92
N LEU A 17 -11.12 5.72 6.84
CA LEU A 17 -12.07 6.66 7.43
C LEU A 17 -11.39 7.65 8.39
N ALA A 18 -10.39 7.20 9.15
CA ALA A 18 -9.63 8.04 10.05
C ALA A 18 -8.73 9.04 9.31
N ASP A 19 -8.19 8.67 8.15
CA ASP A 19 -7.31 9.52 7.34
C ASP A 19 -8.03 10.76 6.80
N LEU A 20 -9.31 10.63 6.46
CA LEU A 20 -10.17 11.75 6.04
C LEU A 20 -10.30 12.85 7.11
N ARG A 21 -10.09 12.52 8.39
CA ARG A 21 -10.32 13.46 9.51
C ARG A 21 -9.06 13.81 10.31
N TYR A 22 -8.11 12.90 10.46
CA TYR A 22 -7.02 13.05 11.43
C TYR A 22 -5.59 12.90 10.88
N ARG A 23 -5.39 12.62 9.58
CA ARG A 23 -4.05 12.35 9.00
C ARG A 23 -3.25 11.37 9.86
N THR A 24 -3.66 10.11 9.83
CA THR A 24 -3.27 9.06 10.78
C THR A 24 -1.90 8.44 10.50
N VAL A 25 -0.85 9.26 10.48
CA VAL A 25 0.55 8.81 10.31
C VAL A 25 0.96 7.72 11.32
N PRO A 26 0.78 7.88 12.65
CA PRO A 26 1.22 6.86 13.61
C PRO A 26 0.40 5.56 13.53
N ALA A 27 -0.87 5.63 13.13
CA ALA A 27 -1.70 4.45 13.01
C ALA A 27 -1.31 3.60 11.77
N ILE A 28 -0.83 4.24 10.70
CA ILE A 28 -0.32 3.54 9.51
C ILE A 28 0.99 2.81 9.82
N GLU A 29 1.86 3.37 10.66
CA GLU A 29 3.08 2.71 11.12
C GLU A 29 2.75 1.43 11.90
N VAL A 30 1.81 1.52 12.85
CA VAL A 30 1.33 0.35 13.61
C VAL A 30 0.69 -0.68 12.68
N PHE A 31 -0.09 -0.23 11.70
CA PHE A 31 -0.71 -1.11 10.70
C PHE A 31 0.33 -1.85 9.85
N PHE A 32 1.36 -1.14 9.37
CA PHE A 32 2.44 -1.74 8.59
C PHE A 32 3.20 -2.80 9.42
N LEU A 33 3.51 -2.51 10.68
CA LEU A 33 4.13 -3.48 11.58
C LEU A 33 3.25 -4.70 11.83
N GLY A 34 1.95 -4.49 12.05
CA GLY A 34 0.97 -5.57 12.21
C GLY A 34 0.87 -6.44 10.94
N ALA A 35 0.83 -5.82 9.77
CA ALA A 35 0.81 -6.51 8.48
C ALA A 35 2.07 -7.36 8.26
N LEU A 36 3.25 -6.84 8.63
CA LEU A 36 4.49 -7.60 8.61
C LEU A 36 4.44 -8.81 9.53
N LEU A 37 4.03 -8.63 10.79
CA LEU A 37 3.96 -9.74 11.75
C LEU A 37 3.02 -10.85 11.31
N LEU A 38 1.90 -10.51 10.65
CA LEU A 38 0.94 -11.47 10.10
C LEU A 38 1.47 -12.22 8.87
N SER A 39 2.16 -11.52 7.96
CA SER A 39 2.59 -12.10 6.67
C SER A 39 3.96 -12.78 6.73
N THR A 40 4.84 -12.38 7.66
CA THR A 40 6.21 -12.93 7.78
C THR A 40 6.23 -14.46 7.98
N PRO A 41 5.35 -15.07 8.80
CA PRO A 41 5.31 -16.53 8.94
C PRO A 41 4.95 -17.26 7.63
N ALA A 42 4.12 -16.64 6.79
CA ALA A 42 3.65 -17.24 5.55
C ALA A 42 4.66 -17.08 4.40
N ASN A 43 5.25 -15.89 4.24
CA ASN A 43 6.17 -15.59 3.13
C ASN A 43 7.31 -14.64 3.57
N PRO A 44 8.28 -15.14 4.35
CA PRO A 44 9.30 -14.28 4.98
C PRO A 44 10.19 -13.55 3.98
N VAL A 45 10.50 -14.19 2.84
CA VAL A 45 11.32 -13.58 1.78
C VAL A 45 10.61 -12.39 1.14
N ASN A 46 9.31 -12.52 0.83
CA ASN A 46 8.54 -11.42 0.24
C ASN A 46 8.41 -10.26 1.23
N SER A 47 8.08 -10.54 2.49
CA SER A 47 8.01 -9.53 3.55
C SER A 47 9.34 -8.78 3.69
N PHE A 48 10.48 -9.50 3.69
CA PHE A 48 11.80 -8.88 3.75
C PHE A 48 12.09 -7.99 2.54
N MET A 49 11.78 -8.44 1.33
CA MET A 49 11.95 -7.65 0.10
C MET A 49 11.10 -6.37 0.14
N ILE A 50 9.87 -6.44 0.65
CA ILE A 50 9.02 -5.26 0.77
C ILE A 50 9.54 -4.29 1.84
N VAL A 51 10.02 -4.80 2.99
CA VAL A 51 10.69 -3.96 4.00
C VAL A 51 11.90 -3.26 3.39
N LEU A 52 12.69 -3.97 2.58
CA LEU A 52 13.85 -3.39 1.91
C LEU A 52 13.42 -2.30 0.90
N ALA A 53 12.33 -2.51 0.15
CA ALA A 53 11.78 -1.51 -0.77
C ALA A 53 11.28 -0.25 -0.02
N VAL A 54 10.58 -0.44 1.11
CA VAL A 54 10.13 0.66 1.97
C VAL A 54 11.33 1.40 2.56
N ALA A 55 12.33 0.69 3.09
CA ALA A 55 13.54 1.26 3.66
C ALA A 55 14.32 2.06 2.61
N TRP A 56 14.42 1.55 1.38
CA TRP A 56 15.02 2.27 0.27
C TRP A 56 14.27 3.58 -0.04
N GLY A 57 12.94 3.55 -0.09
CA GLY A 57 12.13 4.76 -0.29
C GLY A 57 12.28 5.78 0.85
N TRP A 58 12.42 5.30 2.09
CA TRP A 58 12.56 6.13 3.28
C TRP A 58 13.95 6.79 3.40
N VAL A 59 15.02 6.01 3.16
CA VAL A 59 16.40 6.46 3.33
C VAL A 59 16.93 7.02 2.03
N ARG A 60 16.90 8.34 1.89
CA ARG A 60 17.31 9.04 0.64
C ARG A 60 18.77 8.82 0.25
N SER A 61 19.65 8.52 1.21
CA SER A 61 21.09 8.28 0.97
C SER A 61 21.40 6.91 0.39
N TRP A 62 20.43 5.99 0.34
CA TRP A 62 20.70 4.64 -0.16
C TRP A 62 20.87 4.61 -1.67
N PRO A 63 21.87 3.85 -2.16
CA PRO A 63 22.20 3.81 -3.57
C PRO A 63 21.08 3.16 -4.41
N GLY A 64 20.96 3.61 -5.66
CA GLY A 64 19.96 3.10 -6.59
C GLY A 64 20.16 1.63 -6.98
N PHE A 65 21.38 1.09 -6.84
CA PHE A 65 21.64 -0.30 -7.23
C PHE A 65 20.86 -1.32 -6.39
N LEU A 66 20.48 -0.96 -5.16
CA LEU A 66 19.67 -1.81 -4.27
C LEU A 66 18.27 -2.10 -4.86
N VAL A 67 17.83 -1.33 -5.85
CA VAL A 67 16.56 -1.55 -6.56
C VAL A 67 16.64 -2.76 -7.49
N TRP A 68 17.80 -3.09 -8.05
CA TRP A 68 17.96 -4.20 -9.00
C TRP A 68 17.41 -5.53 -8.51
N PRO A 69 17.79 -6.04 -7.31
CA PRO A 69 17.21 -7.29 -6.81
C PRO A 69 15.70 -7.17 -6.55
N LEU A 70 15.20 -6.00 -6.16
CA LEU A 70 13.79 -5.75 -5.88
C LEU A 70 12.92 -5.74 -7.15
N LEU A 71 13.50 -5.46 -8.32
CA LEU A 71 12.78 -5.52 -9.60
C LEU A 71 12.39 -6.95 -10.00
N PHE A 72 13.00 -7.98 -9.43
CA PHE A 72 12.58 -9.37 -9.66
C PHE A 72 11.33 -9.77 -8.88
N VAL A 73 10.83 -8.91 -8.00
CA VAL A 73 9.67 -9.16 -7.13
C VAL A 73 8.51 -8.25 -7.55
N PRO A 74 7.47 -8.76 -8.25
CA PRO A 74 6.38 -7.93 -8.76
C PRO A 74 5.61 -7.16 -7.68
N SER A 75 5.45 -7.72 -6.48
CA SER A 75 4.82 -7.06 -5.33
C SER A 75 5.61 -5.84 -4.83
N ALA A 76 6.92 -5.77 -5.09
CA ALA A 76 7.76 -4.66 -4.68
C ALA A 76 7.68 -3.47 -5.65
N TRP A 77 7.24 -3.66 -6.89
CA TRP A 77 7.24 -2.58 -7.90
C TRP A 77 6.39 -1.37 -7.50
N PRO A 78 5.13 -1.53 -7.02
CA PRO A 78 4.32 -0.39 -6.62
C PRO A 78 4.94 0.33 -5.41
N VAL A 79 5.58 -0.41 -4.50
CA VAL A 79 6.27 0.13 -3.33
C VAL A 79 7.51 0.92 -3.74
N LEU A 80 8.30 0.41 -4.70
CA LEU A 80 9.45 1.12 -5.26
C LEU A 80 9.04 2.42 -5.96
N LEU A 81 7.94 2.40 -6.71
CA LEU A 81 7.42 3.59 -7.39
C LEU A 81 6.96 4.65 -6.37
N MET A 82 6.29 4.25 -5.30
CA MET A 82 5.97 5.15 -4.18
C MET A 82 7.23 5.65 -3.48
N GLY A 83 8.22 4.77 -3.27
CA GLY A 83 9.49 5.12 -2.64
C GLY A 83 10.26 6.17 -3.44
N TYR A 84 10.22 6.08 -4.78
CA TYR A 84 10.74 7.11 -5.66
C TYR A 84 9.98 8.44 -5.50
N GLY A 85 8.64 8.39 -5.42
CA GLY A 85 7.80 9.57 -5.17
C GLY A 85 8.08 10.24 -3.82
N VAL A 86 8.35 9.46 -2.77
CA VAL A 86 8.76 9.96 -1.45
C VAL A 86 10.13 10.62 -1.53
N ARG A 87 11.10 10.01 -2.22
CA ARG A 87 12.44 10.61 -2.44
C ARG A 87 12.38 11.91 -3.25
N ALA A 88 11.45 12.01 -4.19
CA ALA A 88 11.19 13.22 -4.98
C ALA A 88 10.41 14.29 -4.18
N GLY A 89 9.90 13.97 -2.98
CA GLY A 89 9.11 14.88 -2.16
C GLY A 89 7.68 15.10 -2.67
N VAL A 90 7.20 14.27 -3.59
CA VAL A 90 5.87 14.35 -4.20
C VAL A 90 4.83 13.61 -3.35
N ILE A 91 5.26 12.56 -2.64
CA ILE A 91 4.40 11.62 -1.91
C ILE A 91 4.78 11.59 -0.43
N GLY A 92 3.80 11.39 0.46
CA GLY A 92 4.02 11.30 1.90
C GLY A 92 4.65 9.97 2.32
N ARG A 93 5.42 9.98 3.41
CA ARG A 93 5.99 8.75 3.99
C ARG A 93 4.91 7.76 4.46
N ALA A 94 3.79 8.29 4.94
CA ALA A 94 2.63 7.48 5.33
C ALA A 94 2.07 6.68 4.14
N ASP A 95 2.04 7.25 2.94
CA ASP A 95 1.52 6.59 1.74
C ASP A 95 2.44 5.43 1.31
N LEU A 96 3.75 5.57 1.52
CA LEU A 96 4.73 4.50 1.28
C LEU A 96 4.52 3.33 2.25
N LEU A 97 4.26 3.59 3.53
CA LEU A 97 3.97 2.56 4.52
C LEU A 97 2.64 1.87 4.23
N ALA A 98 1.62 2.61 3.79
CA ALA A 98 0.36 2.04 3.35
C ALA A 98 0.54 1.12 2.14
N ALA A 99 1.30 1.55 1.13
CA ALA A 99 1.63 0.73 -0.03
C ALA A 99 2.44 -0.52 0.37
N GLY A 100 3.39 -0.38 1.30
CA GLY A 100 4.14 -1.49 1.87
C GLY A 100 3.23 -2.49 2.58
N ALA A 101 2.30 -2.03 3.41
CA ALA A 101 1.38 -2.89 4.14
C ALA A 101 0.48 -3.68 3.18
N LEU A 102 -0.06 -3.02 2.15
CA LEU A 102 -0.83 -3.68 1.11
C LEU A 102 0.00 -4.70 0.34
N ALA A 103 1.27 -4.43 0.06
CA ALA A 103 2.12 -5.33 -0.71
C ALA A 103 2.49 -6.59 0.06
N VAL A 104 2.51 -6.48 1.38
CA VAL A 104 2.78 -7.59 2.30
C VAL A 104 1.55 -8.49 2.46
N LEU A 105 0.35 -7.89 2.42
CA LEU A 105 -0.92 -8.60 2.69
C LEU A 105 -1.59 -9.14 1.43
N PHE A 106 -1.45 -8.45 0.30
CA PHE A 106 -2.21 -8.74 -0.91
C PHE A 106 -1.31 -9.04 -2.11
N PRO A 107 -1.79 -9.86 -3.07
CA PRO A 107 -1.05 -10.16 -4.27
C PRO A 107 -0.92 -8.92 -5.17
N TRP A 108 0.07 -8.95 -6.07
CA TRP A 108 0.39 -7.82 -6.96
C TRP A 108 -0.79 -7.22 -7.74
N PRO A 109 -1.83 -7.98 -8.20
CA PRO A 109 -2.95 -7.37 -8.92
C PRO A 109 -3.74 -6.43 -8.02
N ALA A 110 -3.93 -6.79 -6.75
CA ALA A 110 -4.64 -5.96 -5.77
C ALA A 110 -3.94 -4.61 -5.59
N LEU A 111 -2.61 -4.61 -5.55
CA LEU A 111 -1.82 -3.37 -5.51
C LEU A 111 -2.09 -2.50 -6.73
N VAL A 112 -2.05 -3.07 -7.94
CA VAL A 112 -2.30 -2.31 -9.17
C VAL A 112 -3.69 -1.67 -9.12
N PHE A 113 -4.72 -2.41 -8.71
CA PHE A 113 -6.06 -1.86 -8.55
C PHE A 113 -6.11 -0.75 -7.49
N SER A 114 -5.45 -0.91 -6.34
CA SER A 114 -5.35 0.14 -5.32
C SER A 114 -4.71 1.43 -5.86
N PHE A 115 -3.66 1.34 -6.67
CA PHE A 115 -3.02 2.51 -7.28
C PHE A 115 -3.91 3.17 -8.34
N VAL A 116 -4.63 2.38 -9.14
CA VAL A 116 -5.62 2.90 -10.08
C VAL A 116 -6.75 3.63 -9.34
N GLY A 117 -7.23 3.04 -8.23
CA GLY A 117 -8.20 3.67 -7.33
C GLY A 117 -7.69 4.98 -6.74
N LEU A 118 -6.41 5.03 -6.34
CA LEU A 118 -5.76 6.24 -5.87
C LEU A 118 -5.71 7.33 -6.94
N GLU A 119 -5.37 6.99 -8.17
CA GLU A 119 -5.32 7.98 -9.26
C GLU A 119 -6.72 8.51 -9.61
N LEU A 120 -7.74 7.66 -9.63
CA LEU A 120 -9.14 8.06 -9.81
C LEU A 120 -9.61 8.99 -8.68
N TRP A 121 -9.31 8.61 -7.44
CA TRP A 121 -9.62 9.42 -6.26
C TRP A 121 -8.90 10.77 -6.30
N ARG A 122 -7.61 10.77 -6.66
CA ARG A 122 -6.81 11.98 -6.81
C ARG A 122 -7.46 12.93 -7.81
N ARG A 123 -7.79 12.46 -9.01
CA ARG A 123 -8.44 13.26 -10.05
C ARG A 123 -9.78 13.83 -9.59
N TRP A 124 -10.60 13.00 -8.97
CA TRP A 124 -11.90 13.42 -8.44
C TRP A 124 -11.76 14.46 -7.31
N TRP A 125 -10.80 14.26 -6.40
CA TRP A 125 -10.53 15.17 -5.29
C TRP A 125 -9.97 16.50 -5.78
N THR A 126 -8.98 16.50 -6.67
CA THR A 126 -8.41 17.72 -7.26
C THR A 126 -9.43 18.51 -8.07
N SER A 127 -10.43 17.83 -8.66
CA SER A 127 -11.54 18.50 -9.35
C SER A 127 -12.47 19.26 -8.40
N ARG A 128 -12.53 18.88 -7.11
CA ARG A 128 -13.48 19.46 -6.13
C ARG A 128 -12.83 20.30 -5.04
N ARG A 129 -11.57 20.06 -4.70
CA ARG A 129 -10.84 20.77 -3.64
C ARG A 129 -9.37 20.96 -4.00
N THR A 130 -8.84 22.14 -3.70
CA THR A 130 -7.41 22.44 -3.74
C THR A 130 -6.80 22.13 -2.37
N GLY A 131 -5.95 21.11 -2.29
CA GLY A 131 -5.31 20.72 -1.03
C GLY A 131 -4.62 19.36 -1.09
N LEU A 132 -3.96 19.01 0.02
CA LEU A 132 -3.32 17.69 0.20
C LEU A 132 -4.36 16.58 0.03
N VAL A 133 -4.07 15.62 -0.85
CA VAL A 133 -4.99 14.52 -1.21
C VAL A 133 -4.83 13.39 -0.20
N PRO A 134 -5.90 12.95 0.49
CA PRO A 134 -5.84 11.75 1.32
C PRO A 134 -5.70 10.53 0.41
N ALA A 135 -4.60 9.78 0.55
CA ALA A 135 -4.25 8.67 -0.34
C ALA A 135 -4.98 7.36 0.02
N LEU A 136 -5.24 7.13 1.32
CA LEU A 136 -5.83 5.89 1.82
C LEU A 136 -7.22 5.57 1.26
N PRO A 137 -8.17 6.53 1.12
CA PRO A 137 -9.48 6.27 0.53
C PRO A 137 -9.40 5.79 -0.91
N GLY A 138 -8.49 6.36 -1.70
CA GLY A 138 -8.27 5.94 -3.08
C GLY A 138 -7.71 4.53 -3.18
N MET A 139 -6.74 4.18 -2.33
CA MET A 139 -6.21 2.82 -2.25
C MET A 139 -7.28 1.81 -1.84
N PHE A 140 -8.17 2.18 -0.91
CA PHE A 140 -9.27 1.33 -0.47
C PHE A 140 -10.33 1.11 -1.54
N LEU A 141 -10.67 2.15 -2.32
CA LEU A 141 -11.59 2.01 -3.46
C LEU A 141 -11.09 0.98 -4.47
N GLY A 142 -9.82 1.08 -4.85
CA GLY A 142 -9.21 0.11 -5.76
C GLY A 142 -9.18 -1.31 -5.19
N LEU A 143 -8.84 -1.45 -3.90
CA LEU A 143 -8.84 -2.73 -3.21
C LEU A 143 -10.24 -3.34 -3.13
N SER A 144 -11.26 -2.53 -2.88
CA SER A 144 -12.67 -2.95 -2.84
C SER A 144 -13.13 -3.50 -4.19
N VAL A 145 -12.76 -2.84 -5.30
CA VAL A 145 -13.05 -3.32 -6.66
C VAL A 145 -12.38 -4.67 -6.92
N TYR A 146 -11.12 -4.83 -6.52
CA TYR A 146 -10.42 -6.11 -6.63
C TYR A 146 -11.08 -7.21 -5.81
N LEU A 147 -11.42 -6.95 -4.55
CA LEU A 147 -12.08 -7.93 -3.68
C LEU A 147 -13.46 -8.31 -4.21
N LEU A 148 -14.25 -7.35 -4.69
CA LEU A 148 -15.54 -7.62 -5.33
C LEU A 148 -15.36 -8.47 -6.59
N GLY A 149 -14.37 -8.13 -7.43
CA GLY A 149 -14.04 -8.92 -8.61
C GLY A 149 -13.62 -10.36 -8.28
N ARG A 150 -12.86 -10.55 -7.18
CA ARG A 150 -12.47 -11.87 -6.67
C ARG A 150 -13.67 -12.66 -6.15
N VAL A 151 -14.56 -12.01 -5.39
CA VAL A 151 -15.78 -12.63 -4.85
C VAL A 151 -16.75 -13.01 -5.97
N ILE A 152 -16.94 -12.14 -6.96
CA ILE A 152 -17.85 -12.37 -8.08
C ILE A 152 -17.32 -13.46 -9.02
N ASN A 153 -16.02 -13.45 -9.32
CA ASN A 153 -15.43 -14.44 -10.23
C ASN A 153 -15.09 -15.79 -9.56
N GLY A 154 -15.20 -15.92 -8.23
CA GLY A 154 -15.00 -17.20 -7.53
C GLY A 154 -13.57 -17.77 -7.58
N TYR A 155 -12.59 -17.08 -8.17
CA TYR A 155 -11.22 -17.57 -8.27
C TYR A 155 -10.43 -17.19 -7.01
N GLY A 156 -10.33 -18.14 -6.10
CA GLY A 156 -9.18 -18.26 -5.22
C GLY A 156 -7.97 -18.65 -6.07
N VAL A 157 -7.09 -17.68 -6.31
CA VAL A 157 -5.67 -17.92 -6.62
C VAL A 157 -4.87 -17.26 -5.50
#